data_AF-A0A7C5HER2-F1
#
_entry.id   AF-A0A7C5HER2-F1
#
_cell.length_a   1.000
_cell.length_b   1.000
_cell.length_c   1.000
_cell.angle_alpha   90.00
_cell.angle_beta   90.00
_cell.angle_gamma   90.00
#
_symmetry.space_group_name_H-M   'P 1'
#
loop_
_entity.id
_entity.type
_entity.pdbx_description
1 polymer ?
#
loop_
_entity_poly.entity_id
_entity_poly.type
_entity_poly.pdbx_seq_one_letter_code
_entity_poly.pdbx_strand_id
1 'polypeptide(L)'
;MQFLNKIIEQNLEETISFLYQKDRYQEKKFRENYLNRLKSNKIIQKMTNYDLISSARTKDRKQFLVYFEINRKYDLTLFLLQDKDKWKIHKKILGKPELFNGEKEAYEQVAVLLSKNKLGNAYELLKKYSSIYLDSADFQYYWGLYYSFQKNNDKAARFFFNAIELDPDFVEAKYNYALMLHAEKKIEEAKILYREILKSAPEEPKTLNNLASILIDEKEFETAKKLLEKCLKVAPEFEIAKKNLERIEHR
;
A
#
# COMPACT_ATOMS: atom_id res chain seq x y z
N MET A 1 24.95 -14.99 -5.72
CA MET A 1 23.83 -15.23 -4.77
C MET A 1 23.97 -14.46 -3.46
N GLN A 2 25.04 -14.68 -2.67
CA GLN A 2 25.15 -14.10 -1.32
C GLN A 2 25.17 -12.57 -1.30
N PHE A 3 25.80 -11.89 -2.27
CA PHE A 3 25.83 -10.42 -2.31
C PHE A 3 24.44 -9.79 -2.54
N LEU A 4 23.73 -10.20 -3.58
CA LEU A 4 22.39 -9.68 -3.86
C LEU A 4 21.40 -10.09 -2.75
N ASN A 5 21.47 -11.33 -2.26
CA ASN A 5 20.65 -11.76 -1.13
C ASN A 5 21.00 -10.99 0.15
N LYS A 6 22.27 -10.68 0.42
CA LYS A 6 22.69 -9.92 1.61
C LYS A 6 22.36 -8.44 1.48
N ILE A 7 22.45 -7.84 0.29
CA ILE A 7 21.96 -6.48 0.03
C ILE A 7 20.43 -6.44 0.14
N ILE A 8 19.74 -7.40 -0.48
CA ILE A 8 18.28 -7.48 -0.44
C ILE A 8 17.79 -7.78 0.98
N GLU A 9 18.45 -8.63 1.77
CA GLU A 9 17.99 -9.01 3.12
C GLU A 9 18.49 -8.05 4.22
N GLN A 10 19.76 -7.57 4.17
CA GLN A 10 20.30 -6.63 5.17
C GLN A 10 19.83 -5.20 4.94
N ASN A 11 19.74 -4.74 3.69
CA ASN A 11 19.16 -3.42 3.43
C ASN A 11 17.63 -3.45 3.45
N LEU A 12 16.96 -4.61 3.52
CA LEU A 12 15.51 -4.64 3.78
C LEU A 12 15.20 -4.26 5.22
N GLU A 13 15.98 -4.69 6.21
CA GLU A 13 15.84 -4.17 7.58
C GLU A 13 15.97 -2.64 7.56
N GLU A 14 16.94 -2.11 6.80
CA GLU A 14 17.11 -0.67 6.67
C GLU A 14 16.02 0.03 5.81
N THR A 15 15.51 -0.60 4.76
CA THR A 15 14.42 -0.09 3.89
C THR A 15 13.09 -0.13 4.64
N ILE A 16 12.80 -1.20 5.38
CA ILE A 16 11.63 -1.25 6.29
C ILE A 16 11.78 -0.12 7.31
N SER A 17 12.94 0.02 7.97
CA SER A 17 13.17 1.14 8.92
C SER A 17 13.14 2.54 8.29
N PHE A 18 13.23 2.65 6.96
CA PHE A 18 13.14 3.93 6.24
C PHE A 18 11.72 4.28 5.85
N LEU A 19 10.96 3.29 5.37
CA LEU A 19 9.54 3.43 5.10
C LEU A 19 8.76 3.58 6.42
N TYR A 20 9.32 3.15 7.56
CA TYR A 20 8.64 3.16 8.85
C TYR A 20 9.27 4.10 9.88
N GLN A 21 8.44 4.98 10.45
CA GLN A 21 8.73 5.53 11.77
C GLN A 21 8.42 4.43 12.79
N LYS A 22 9.49 3.89 13.39
CA LYS A 22 9.67 2.73 14.30
C LYS A 22 8.53 2.22 15.23
N ASP A 23 7.38 2.87 15.33
CA ASP A 23 6.41 2.66 16.43
C ASP A 23 4.99 2.27 15.97
N ARG A 24 4.79 1.68 14.78
CA ARG A 24 3.47 1.15 14.38
C ARG A 24 3.48 -0.32 13.96
N TYR A 25 2.27 -0.88 14.01
CA TYR A 25 1.92 -2.29 14.08
C TYR A 25 2.65 -3.22 13.10
N GLN A 26 3.02 -4.40 13.61
CA GLN A 26 3.26 -5.62 12.83
C GLN A 26 4.44 -5.61 11.84
N GLU A 27 5.50 -4.81 12.09
CA GLU A 27 6.76 -4.79 11.31
C GLU A 27 7.29 -6.21 10.99
N LYS A 28 7.31 -7.09 12.00
CA LYS A 28 7.73 -8.49 11.82
C LYS A 28 6.88 -9.25 10.79
N LYS A 29 5.55 -9.08 10.86
CA LYS A 29 4.62 -9.76 9.94
C LYS A 29 4.70 -9.18 8.54
N PHE A 30 4.87 -7.86 8.41
CA PHE A 30 5.13 -7.24 7.12
C PHE A 30 6.42 -7.77 6.51
N ARG A 31 7.51 -7.78 7.28
CA ARG A 31 8.81 -8.31 6.85
C ARG A 31 8.69 -9.75 6.36
N GLU A 32 8.05 -10.62 7.14
CA GLU A 32 7.82 -12.03 6.75
C GLU A 32 7.00 -12.13 5.46
N ASN A 33 5.92 -11.35 5.34
CA ASN A 33 5.09 -11.33 4.14
C ASN A 33 5.86 -10.85 2.91
N TYR A 34 6.60 -9.76 3.06
CA TYR A 34 7.41 -9.16 2.01
C TYR A 34 8.51 -10.13 1.55
N LEU A 35 9.24 -10.75 2.49
CA LEU A 35 10.25 -11.76 2.19
C LEU A 35 9.65 -12.97 1.49
N ASN A 36 8.48 -13.43 1.94
CA ASN A 36 7.77 -14.53 1.29
C ASN A 36 7.39 -14.17 -0.16
N ARG A 37 6.94 -12.93 -0.43
CA ARG A 37 6.67 -12.47 -1.80
C ARG A 37 7.93 -12.47 -2.65
N LEU A 38 9.03 -11.88 -2.18
CA LEU A 38 10.30 -11.89 -2.89
C LEU A 38 10.80 -13.31 -3.16
N LYS A 39 10.80 -14.16 -2.13
CA LYS A 39 11.23 -15.56 -2.22
C LYS A 39 10.33 -16.40 -3.10
N SER A 40 9.05 -16.04 -3.30
CA SER A 40 8.16 -16.74 -4.24
C SER A 40 8.44 -16.40 -5.71
N ASN A 41 9.21 -15.34 -5.98
CA ASN A 41 9.54 -14.95 -7.35
C ASN A 41 10.60 -15.88 -7.94
N LYS A 42 10.23 -16.62 -9.00
CA LYS A 42 11.10 -17.61 -9.66
C LYS A 42 12.41 -17.03 -10.20
N ILE A 43 12.43 -15.75 -10.59
CA ILE A 43 13.65 -15.09 -11.06
C ILE A 43 14.58 -14.88 -9.86
N ILE A 44 14.05 -14.30 -8.77
CA ILE A 44 14.79 -14.08 -7.51
C ILE A 44 15.37 -15.39 -6.96
N GLN A 45 14.60 -16.48 -6.96
CA GLN A 45 15.07 -17.80 -6.50
C GLN A 45 16.25 -18.35 -7.29
N LYS A 46 16.38 -17.98 -8.58
CA LYS A 46 17.40 -18.54 -9.48
C LYS A 46 18.65 -17.69 -9.58
N MET A 47 18.73 -16.52 -8.93
CA MET A 47 19.79 -15.53 -9.16
C MET A 47 21.16 -15.99 -8.64
N THR A 48 21.96 -16.68 -9.45
CA THR A 48 23.28 -17.20 -9.04
C THR A 48 24.39 -16.19 -9.29
N ASN A 49 24.39 -15.53 -10.45
CA ASN A 49 25.40 -14.59 -10.91
C ASN A 49 24.76 -13.28 -11.42
N TYR A 50 25.50 -12.18 -11.39
CA TYR A 50 25.05 -10.89 -11.92
C TYR A 50 26.22 -10.11 -12.51
N ASP A 51 25.91 -9.29 -13.52
CA ASP A 51 26.82 -8.36 -14.17
C ASP A 51 26.22 -6.96 -14.07
N LEU A 52 27.01 -5.97 -13.62
CA LEU A 52 26.60 -4.57 -13.63
C LEU A 52 26.65 -4.06 -15.08
N ILE A 53 25.50 -3.65 -15.61
CA ILE A 53 25.40 -3.15 -16.99
C ILE A 53 25.57 -1.64 -17.03
N SER A 54 24.86 -0.91 -16.17
CA SER A 54 24.98 0.54 -16.08
C SER A 54 24.52 1.09 -14.74
N SER A 55 24.90 2.33 -14.46
CA SER A 55 24.38 3.09 -13.32
C SER A 55 24.22 4.56 -13.68
N ALA A 56 23.22 5.21 -13.11
CA ALA A 56 22.95 6.64 -13.28
C ALA A 56 22.62 7.29 -11.94
N ARG A 57 22.87 8.59 -11.84
CA ARG A 57 22.61 9.39 -10.63
C ARG A 57 21.89 10.68 -10.99
N THR A 58 21.01 11.15 -10.13
CA THR A 58 20.40 12.48 -10.26
C THR A 58 21.42 13.60 -10.03
N LYS A 59 21.16 14.79 -10.58
CA LYS A 59 22.03 15.98 -10.43
C LYS A 59 22.20 16.40 -8.97
N ASP A 60 21.11 16.34 -8.19
CA ASP A 60 21.09 16.62 -6.74
C ASP A 60 21.78 15.52 -5.92
N ARG A 61 22.23 14.46 -6.59
CA ARG A 61 23.04 13.40 -6.04
C ARG A 61 22.33 12.50 -5.02
N LYS A 62 21.01 12.64 -4.86
CA LYS A 62 20.19 11.92 -3.87
C LYS A 62 19.55 10.63 -4.38
N GLN A 63 19.54 10.39 -5.69
CA GLN A 63 18.94 9.17 -6.26
C GLN A 63 19.95 8.47 -7.16
N PHE A 64 19.96 7.15 -7.10
CA PHE A 64 20.88 6.30 -7.85
C PHE A 64 20.10 5.15 -8.49
N LEU A 65 20.28 4.96 -9.78
CA LEU A 65 19.72 3.85 -10.54
C LEU A 65 20.86 2.90 -10.87
N VAL A 66 20.66 1.61 -10.62
CA VAL A 66 21.63 0.58 -10.97
C VAL A 66 20.94 -0.52 -11.76
N TYR A 67 21.49 -0.85 -12.91
CA TYR A 67 20.95 -1.86 -13.82
C TYR A 67 21.91 -3.03 -13.93
N PHE A 68 21.38 -4.22 -13.63
CA PHE A 68 22.10 -5.48 -13.65
C PHE A 68 21.48 -6.43 -14.66
N GLU A 69 22.32 -7.22 -15.28
CA GLU A 69 21.93 -8.47 -15.92
C GLU A 69 22.18 -9.62 -14.93
N ILE A 70 21.25 -10.56 -14.86
CA ILE A 70 21.26 -11.67 -13.90
C ILE A 70 21.21 -12.97 -14.67
N ASN A 71 22.18 -13.84 -14.38
CA ASN A 71 22.39 -15.13 -15.05
C ASN A 71 22.39 -15.03 -16.59
N ARG A 72 22.82 -13.89 -17.15
CA ARG A 72 22.78 -13.61 -18.60
C ARG A 72 21.40 -13.77 -19.25
N LYS A 73 20.34 -13.54 -18.47
CA LYS A 73 18.96 -13.86 -18.90
C LYS A 73 17.92 -12.88 -18.41
N TYR A 74 18.08 -12.34 -17.21
CA TYR A 74 17.07 -11.52 -16.56
C TYR A 74 17.62 -10.16 -16.24
N ASP A 75 16.79 -9.14 -16.42
CA ASP A 75 17.13 -7.77 -16.10
C ASP A 75 16.65 -7.42 -14.67
N LEU A 76 17.46 -6.69 -13.93
CA LEU A 76 17.08 -6.12 -12.63
C LEU A 76 17.54 -4.67 -12.56
N THR A 77 16.59 -3.78 -12.32
CA THR A 77 16.87 -2.38 -12.05
C THR A 77 16.56 -2.08 -10.58
N LEU A 78 17.55 -1.51 -9.89
CA LEU A 78 17.44 -1.03 -8.52
C LEU A 78 17.41 0.50 -8.53
N PHE A 79 16.44 1.07 -7.83
CA PHE A 79 16.38 2.49 -7.53
C PHE A 79 16.73 2.67 -6.06
N LEU A 80 17.76 3.45 -5.81
CA LEU A 80 18.24 3.78 -4.49
C LEU A 80 18.00 5.25 -4.20
N LEU A 81 17.60 5.52 -2.97
CA LEU A 81 17.50 6.87 -2.43
C LEU A 81 18.56 7.03 -1.34
N GLN A 82 19.14 8.21 -1.30
CA GLN A 82 20.04 8.61 -0.24
C GLN A 82 19.20 9.08 0.96
N ASP A 83 19.35 8.38 2.08
CA ASP A 83 18.81 8.78 3.37
C ASP A 83 19.97 9.05 4.31
N LYS A 84 20.16 10.33 4.66
CA LYS A 84 21.35 10.82 5.35
C LYS A 84 22.62 10.41 4.57
N ASP A 85 23.46 9.56 5.14
CA ASP A 85 24.71 9.08 4.55
C ASP A 85 24.64 7.62 4.06
N LYS A 86 23.44 7.03 4.02
CA LYS A 86 23.21 5.64 3.58
C LYS A 86 22.38 5.61 2.30
N TRP A 87 22.73 4.67 1.42
CA TRP A 87 21.94 4.34 0.24
C TRP A 87 20.97 3.21 0.57
N LYS A 88 19.69 3.44 0.32
CA LYS A 88 18.64 2.45 0.58
C LYS A 88 17.95 2.08 -0.71
N ILE A 89 17.67 0.79 -0.90
CA ILE A 89 16.87 0.35 -2.04
C ILE A 89 15.44 0.81 -1.80
N HIS A 90 14.97 1.70 -2.66
CA HIS A 90 13.61 2.22 -2.63
C HIS A 90 12.68 1.43 -3.54
N LYS A 91 13.14 1.03 -4.74
CA LYS A 91 12.32 0.26 -5.69
C LYS A 91 13.13 -0.81 -6.42
N LYS A 92 12.52 -1.98 -6.60
CA LYS A 92 13.03 -3.12 -7.37
C LYS A 92 12.13 -3.39 -8.58
N ILE A 93 12.75 -3.38 -9.77
CA ILE A 93 12.08 -3.69 -11.03
C ILE A 93 12.78 -4.89 -11.67
N LEU A 94 12.06 -6.00 -11.84
CA LEU A 94 12.54 -7.13 -12.65
C LEU A 94 12.32 -6.81 -14.13
N GLY A 95 13.26 -6.06 -14.67
CA GLY A 95 13.27 -5.60 -16.04
C GLY A 95 14.26 -4.44 -16.23
N LYS A 96 14.30 -3.93 -17.46
CA LYS A 96 15.17 -2.83 -17.84
C LYS A 96 14.71 -1.48 -17.28
N PRO A 97 15.59 -0.46 -17.23
CA PRO A 97 15.28 0.84 -16.67
C PRO A 97 14.06 1.55 -17.28
N GLU A 98 13.73 1.29 -18.54
CA GLU A 98 12.62 1.94 -19.26
C GLU A 98 11.26 1.63 -18.63
N LEU A 99 11.15 0.51 -17.92
CA LEU A 99 9.91 0.13 -17.22
C LEU A 99 9.61 1.03 -16.01
N PHE A 100 10.56 1.84 -15.54
CA PHE A 100 10.34 2.70 -14.37
C PHE A 100 9.11 3.60 -14.50
N ASN A 101 8.90 4.19 -15.69
CA ASN A 101 7.78 5.09 -15.96
C ASN A 101 6.48 4.36 -16.34
N GLY A 102 6.54 3.06 -16.63
CA GLY A 102 5.41 2.26 -17.09
C GLY A 102 4.53 1.69 -15.97
N GLU A 103 4.91 1.88 -14.70
CA GLU A 103 4.15 1.35 -13.57
C GLU A 103 2.76 1.96 -13.46
N LYS A 104 2.67 3.29 -13.63
CA LYS A 104 1.40 4.02 -13.54
C LYS A 104 0.37 3.55 -14.55
N GLU A 105 0.76 3.53 -15.82
CA GLU A 105 -0.10 3.05 -16.88
C GLU A 105 -0.56 1.60 -16.62
N ALA A 106 0.34 0.76 -16.09
CA ALA A 106 0.04 -0.62 -15.82
C ALA A 106 -1.03 -0.80 -14.71
N TYR A 107 -0.97 -0.04 -13.62
CA TYR A 107 -2.00 -0.15 -12.58
C TYR A 107 -3.31 0.57 -12.97
N GLU A 108 -3.25 1.62 -13.80
CA GLU A 108 -4.44 2.27 -14.37
C GLU A 108 -5.24 1.31 -15.26
N GLN A 109 -4.56 0.47 -16.05
CA GLN A 109 -5.21 -0.60 -16.81
C GLN A 109 -5.93 -1.60 -15.90
N VAL A 110 -5.31 -1.97 -14.77
CA VAL A 110 -5.95 -2.84 -13.77
C VAL A 110 -7.19 -2.15 -13.16
N ALA A 111 -7.09 -0.88 -12.82
CA ALA A 111 -8.20 -0.09 -12.29
C ALA A 111 -9.42 -0.11 -13.22
N VAL A 112 -9.19 0.12 -14.52
CA VAL A 112 -10.24 0.09 -15.56
C VAL A 112 -10.87 -1.30 -15.69
N LEU A 113 -10.10 -2.38 -15.54
CA LEU A 113 -10.63 -3.73 -15.61
C LEU A 113 -11.48 -4.06 -14.38
N LEU A 114 -11.03 -3.68 -13.18
CA LEU A 114 -11.78 -3.89 -11.94
C LEU A 114 -13.08 -3.07 -11.91
N SER A 115 -13.07 -1.82 -12.36
CA SER A 115 -14.29 -0.99 -12.43
C SER A 115 -15.34 -1.55 -13.40
N LYS A 116 -14.90 -2.28 -14.43
CA LYS A 116 -15.75 -3.01 -15.37
C LYS A 116 -16.06 -4.44 -14.93
N ASN A 117 -15.68 -4.83 -13.70
CA ASN A 117 -15.81 -6.18 -13.15
C ASN A 117 -15.19 -7.29 -14.03
N LYS A 118 -14.15 -6.97 -14.82
CA LYS A 118 -13.42 -7.92 -15.66
C LYS A 118 -12.32 -8.62 -14.86
N LEU A 119 -12.73 -9.41 -13.86
CA LEU A 119 -11.82 -9.99 -12.86
C LEU A 119 -10.75 -10.91 -13.46
N GLY A 120 -11.06 -11.70 -14.49
CA GLY A 120 -10.08 -12.57 -15.15
C GLY A 120 -8.91 -11.79 -15.78
N ASN A 121 -9.23 -10.73 -16.53
CA ASN A 121 -8.21 -9.89 -17.16
C ASN A 121 -7.41 -9.10 -16.12
N ALA A 122 -8.10 -8.59 -15.08
CA ALA A 122 -7.45 -7.88 -13.98
C ALA A 122 -6.44 -8.79 -13.27
N TYR A 123 -6.79 -10.06 -13.02
CA TYR A 123 -5.91 -11.05 -12.42
C TYR A 123 -4.64 -11.27 -13.23
N GLU A 124 -4.76 -11.44 -14.55
CA GLU A 124 -3.58 -11.66 -15.42
C GLU A 124 -2.65 -10.45 -15.44
N LEU A 125 -3.18 -9.22 -15.52
CA LEU A 125 -2.35 -8.01 -15.44
C LEU A 125 -1.72 -7.85 -14.06
N LEU A 126 -2.48 -8.06 -12.99
CA LEU A 126 -1.98 -8.02 -11.61
C LEU A 126 -0.83 -9.01 -11.42
N LYS A 127 -1.00 -10.26 -11.87
CA LYS A 127 0.01 -11.32 -11.80
C LYS A 127 1.27 -10.95 -12.61
N LYS A 128 1.09 -10.46 -13.84
CA LYS A 128 2.20 -10.02 -14.69
C LYS A 128 2.97 -8.88 -14.03
N TYR A 129 2.31 -7.78 -13.71
CA TYR A 129 2.99 -6.57 -13.25
C TYR A 129 3.50 -6.66 -11.82
N SER A 130 2.83 -7.39 -10.93
CA SER A 130 3.37 -7.65 -9.57
C SER A 130 4.64 -8.51 -9.59
N SER A 131 4.88 -9.26 -10.68
CA SER A 131 6.14 -9.99 -10.86
C SER A 131 7.29 -9.08 -11.35
N ILE A 132 6.96 -7.89 -11.86
CA ILE A 132 7.90 -6.88 -12.37
C ILE A 132 8.17 -5.84 -11.28
N TYR A 133 7.11 -5.24 -10.72
CA TYR A 133 7.17 -4.18 -9.72
C TYR A 133 6.96 -4.74 -8.31
N LEU A 134 8.05 -5.25 -7.73
CA LEU A 134 8.00 -6.01 -6.48
C LEU A 134 7.62 -5.17 -5.25
N ASP A 135 7.94 -3.87 -5.32
CA ASP A 135 7.79 -2.90 -4.23
C ASP A 135 6.62 -1.93 -4.48
N SER A 136 5.68 -2.29 -5.35
CA SER A 136 4.57 -1.41 -5.73
C SER A 136 3.44 -1.43 -4.72
N ALA A 137 3.23 -0.31 -4.02
CA ALA A 137 2.08 -0.14 -3.14
C ALA A 137 0.77 -0.19 -3.94
N ASP A 138 0.72 0.41 -5.13
CA ASP A 138 -0.43 0.37 -6.04
C ASP A 138 -0.83 -1.06 -6.41
N PHE A 139 0.12 -1.90 -6.83
CA PHE A 139 -0.24 -3.29 -7.15
C PHE A 139 -0.69 -4.08 -5.92
N GLN A 140 -0.15 -3.82 -4.72
CA GLN A 140 -0.72 -4.39 -3.49
C GLN A 140 -2.17 -3.90 -3.28
N TYR A 141 -2.43 -2.61 -3.45
CA TYR A 141 -3.76 -2.03 -3.33
C TYR A 141 -4.76 -2.64 -4.32
N TYR A 142 -4.40 -2.77 -5.60
CA TYR A 142 -5.27 -3.36 -6.61
C TYR A 142 -5.47 -4.87 -6.44
N TRP A 143 -4.50 -5.62 -5.90
CA TRP A 143 -4.76 -6.98 -5.42
C TRP A 143 -5.78 -6.99 -4.28
N GLY A 144 -5.70 -6.03 -3.36
CA GLY A 144 -6.67 -5.85 -2.28
C GLY A 144 -8.08 -5.62 -2.83
N LEU A 145 -8.23 -4.71 -3.78
CA LEU A 145 -9.50 -4.47 -4.48
C LEU A 145 -10.00 -5.73 -5.20
N TYR A 146 -9.13 -6.42 -5.94
CA TYR A 146 -9.49 -7.67 -6.62
C TYR A 146 -10.07 -8.70 -5.65
N TYR A 147 -9.41 -8.94 -4.51
CA TYR A 147 -9.92 -9.89 -3.52
C TYR A 147 -11.16 -9.39 -2.79
N SER A 148 -11.32 -8.06 -2.64
CA SER A 148 -12.57 -7.47 -2.13
C SER A 148 -13.74 -7.72 -3.07
N PHE A 149 -13.56 -7.61 -4.39
CA PHE A 149 -14.60 -7.97 -5.38
C PHE A 149 -14.96 -9.46 -5.31
N GLN A 150 -13.98 -10.31 -4.99
CA GLN A 150 -14.19 -11.75 -4.77
C GLN A 150 -14.75 -12.08 -3.39
N LYS A 151 -15.03 -11.07 -2.55
CA LYS A 151 -15.47 -11.24 -1.14
C LYS A 151 -14.50 -12.05 -0.28
N ASN A 152 -13.23 -12.09 -0.64
CA ASN A 152 -12.18 -12.73 0.14
C ASN A 152 -11.53 -11.69 1.06
N ASN A 153 -12.18 -11.43 2.20
CA ASN A 153 -11.79 -10.36 3.12
C ASN A 153 -10.39 -10.58 3.71
N ASP A 154 -10.03 -11.81 4.05
CA ASP A 154 -8.70 -12.13 4.61
C ASP A 154 -7.57 -11.72 3.66
N LYS A 155 -7.69 -12.07 2.37
CA LYS A 155 -6.71 -11.69 1.36
C LYS A 155 -6.76 -10.19 1.10
N ALA A 156 -7.95 -9.61 0.97
CA ALA A 156 -8.11 -8.18 0.74
C ALA A 156 -7.42 -7.36 1.84
N ALA A 157 -7.70 -7.66 3.10
CA ALA A 157 -7.09 -7.02 4.27
C ALA A 157 -5.56 -7.17 4.27
N ARG A 158 -5.03 -8.36 3.97
CA ARG A 158 -3.58 -8.58 3.86
C ARG A 158 -2.95 -7.70 2.76
N PHE A 159 -3.61 -7.56 1.62
CA PHE A 159 -3.09 -6.76 0.51
C PHE A 159 -3.18 -5.26 0.76
N PHE A 160 -4.28 -4.77 1.34
CA PHE A 160 -4.37 -3.37 1.77
C PHE A 160 -3.32 -3.04 2.83
N PHE A 161 -3.14 -3.92 3.82
CA PHE A 161 -2.06 -3.78 4.80
C PHE A 161 -0.70 -3.68 4.11
N ASN A 162 -0.37 -4.59 3.18
CA ASN A 162 0.89 -4.52 2.46
C ASN A 162 1.08 -3.23 1.64
N ALA A 163 -0.01 -2.64 1.12
CA ALA A 163 0.05 -1.36 0.42
C ALA A 163 0.42 -0.22 1.37
N ILE A 164 -0.23 -0.16 2.54
CA ILE A 164 0.06 0.83 3.60
C ILE A 164 1.51 0.70 4.10
N GLU A 165 2.03 -0.52 4.20
CA GLU A 165 3.40 -0.75 4.65
C GLU A 165 4.45 -0.34 3.60
N LEU A 166 4.10 -0.38 2.31
CA LEU A 166 4.98 0.10 1.24
C LEU A 166 4.88 1.62 1.05
N ASP A 167 3.69 2.16 1.27
CA ASP A 167 3.40 3.60 1.22
C ASP A 167 2.51 3.98 2.42
N PRO A 168 3.11 4.46 3.52
CA PRO A 168 2.39 4.90 4.71
C PRO A 168 1.47 6.09 4.48
N ASP A 169 1.56 6.79 3.34
CA ASP A 169 0.68 7.91 3.02
C ASP A 169 -0.46 7.50 2.07
N PHE A 170 -0.58 6.22 1.72
CA PHE A 170 -1.62 5.68 0.85
C PHE A 170 -3.00 5.70 1.51
N VAL A 171 -3.71 6.82 1.35
CA VAL A 171 -5.01 7.09 1.98
C VAL A 171 -6.07 6.05 1.62
N GLU A 172 -6.21 5.68 0.34
CA GLU A 172 -7.23 4.74 -0.12
C GLU A 172 -6.99 3.32 0.43
N ALA A 173 -5.73 2.90 0.54
CA ALA A 173 -5.38 1.62 1.16
C ALA A 173 -5.71 1.62 2.66
N LYS A 174 -5.38 2.69 3.39
CA LYS A 174 -5.77 2.87 4.80
C LYS A 174 -7.28 2.83 4.99
N TYR A 175 -8.01 3.52 4.13
CA TYR A 175 -9.46 3.59 4.19
C TYR A 175 -10.09 2.20 4.02
N ASN A 176 -9.68 1.46 3.00
CA ASN A 176 -10.21 0.11 2.76
C ASN A 176 -9.78 -0.88 3.84
N TYR A 177 -8.56 -0.78 4.36
CA TYR A 177 -8.13 -1.62 5.48
C TYR A 177 -8.93 -1.32 6.76
N ALA A 178 -9.17 -0.04 7.06
CA ALA A 178 -10.00 0.39 8.19
C ALA A 178 -11.44 -0.13 8.08
N LEU A 179 -12.03 -0.09 6.87
CA LEU A 179 -13.35 -0.69 6.61
C LEU A 179 -13.37 -2.20 6.92
N MET A 180 -12.32 -2.94 6.52
CA MET A 180 -12.22 -4.37 6.81
C MET A 180 -12.10 -4.62 8.33
N LEU A 181 -11.24 -3.88 9.01
CA LEU A 181 -11.08 -3.97 10.47
C LEU A 181 -12.38 -3.64 11.21
N HIS A 182 -13.10 -2.62 10.76
CA HIS A 182 -14.40 -2.26 11.31
C HIS A 182 -15.41 -3.40 11.12
N ALA A 183 -15.50 -3.99 9.94
CA ALA A 183 -16.36 -5.15 9.67
C ALA A 183 -15.98 -6.38 10.52
N GLU A 184 -14.70 -6.57 10.81
CA GLU A 184 -14.17 -7.62 11.70
C GLU A 184 -14.31 -7.30 13.20
N LYS A 185 -14.93 -6.17 13.57
CA LYS A 185 -15.06 -5.68 14.96
C LYS A 185 -13.73 -5.36 15.65
N LYS A 186 -12.67 -5.12 14.90
CA LYS A 186 -11.37 -4.60 15.40
C LYS A 186 -11.44 -3.08 15.49
N ILE A 187 -12.32 -2.60 16.37
CA ILE A 187 -12.77 -1.20 16.41
C ILE A 187 -11.64 -0.21 16.69
N GLU A 188 -10.78 -0.50 17.68
CA GLU A 188 -9.67 0.41 18.03
C GLU A 188 -8.67 0.60 16.89
N GLU A 189 -8.34 -0.49 16.19
CA GLU A 189 -7.42 -0.47 15.05
C GLU A 189 -8.01 0.32 13.87
N ALA A 190 -9.32 0.16 13.61
CA ALA A 190 -10.03 0.95 12.62
C ALA A 190 -10.06 2.44 12.97
N LYS A 191 -10.32 2.80 14.24
CA LYS A 191 -10.30 4.21 14.71
C LYS A 191 -8.94 4.86 14.51
N ILE A 192 -7.84 4.13 14.78
CA ILE A 192 -6.49 4.63 14.56
C ILE A 192 -6.31 5.03 13.08
N LEU A 193 -6.65 4.14 12.15
CA LEU A 193 -6.53 4.42 10.72
C LEU A 193 -7.44 5.56 10.25
N TYR A 194 -8.69 5.62 10.70
CA TYR A 194 -9.57 6.74 10.36
C TYR A 194 -9.02 8.07 10.88
N ARG A 195 -8.48 8.10 12.10
CA ARG A 195 -7.83 9.31 12.65
C ARG A 195 -6.59 9.68 11.86
N GLU A 196 -5.81 8.72 11.38
CA GLU A 196 -4.67 9.00 10.50
C GLU A 196 -5.08 9.62 9.18
N ILE A 197 -6.12 9.07 8.53
CA ILE A 197 -6.68 9.64 7.29
C ILE A 197 -7.13 11.09 7.54
N LEU A 198 -7.81 11.36 8.65
CA LEU A 198 -8.26 12.71 8.99
C LEU A 198 -7.14 13.68 9.38
N LYS A 199 -5.91 13.21 9.63
CA LYS A 199 -4.76 14.11 9.80
C LYS A 199 -4.30 14.68 8.46
N SER A 200 -4.29 13.89 7.39
CA SER A 200 -3.88 14.33 6.06
C SER A 200 -5.04 14.88 5.22
N ALA A 201 -6.25 14.34 5.41
CA ALA A 201 -7.48 14.77 4.76
C ALA A 201 -8.58 15.06 5.81
N PRO A 202 -8.50 16.21 6.52
CA PRO A 202 -9.40 16.53 7.64
C PRO A 202 -10.88 16.60 7.28
N GLU A 203 -11.19 16.74 6.00
CA GLU A 203 -12.54 16.98 5.46
C GLU A 203 -13.06 15.79 4.63
N GLU A 204 -12.41 14.62 4.67
CA GLU A 204 -12.86 13.44 3.92
C GLU A 204 -14.20 12.91 4.48
N PRO A 205 -15.32 13.06 3.76
CA PRO A 205 -16.65 12.82 4.34
C PRO A 205 -16.88 11.37 4.76
N LYS A 206 -16.39 10.38 3.99
CA LYS A 206 -16.64 8.97 4.29
C LYS A 206 -15.97 8.56 5.60
N THR A 207 -14.75 9.03 5.83
CA THR A 207 -13.96 8.77 7.04
C THR A 207 -14.58 9.46 8.25
N LEU A 208 -15.03 10.73 8.11
CA LEU A 208 -15.75 11.43 9.16
C LEU A 208 -17.00 10.64 9.59
N ASN A 209 -17.82 10.20 8.63
CA ASN A 209 -19.01 9.40 8.91
C ASN A 209 -18.68 8.03 9.52
N ASN A 210 -17.68 7.32 9.01
CA ASN A 210 -17.33 5.98 9.53
C ASN A 210 -16.78 6.05 10.96
N LEU A 211 -15.94 7.05 11.27
CA LEU A 211 -15.47 7.28 12.63
C LEU A 211 -16.62 7.68 13.55
N ALA A 212 -17.53 8.55 13.08
CA ALA A 212 -18.73 8.89 13.84
C ALA A 212 -19.60 7.67 14.13
N SER A 213 -19.83 6.79 13.14
CA SER A 213 -20.61 5.56 13.33
C SER A 213 -20.08 4.70 14.47
N ILE A 214 -18.76 4.51 14.54
CA ILE A 214 -18.11 3.80 15.65
C ILE A 214 -18.41 4.49 16.98
N LEU A 215 -18.24 5.81 17.05
CA LEU A 215 -18.46 6.58 18.27
C LEU A 215 -19.93 6.54 18.74
N ILE A 216 -20.90 6.47 17.83
CA ILE A 216 -22.31 6.30 18.21
C ILE A 216 -22.53 4.93 18.85
N ASP A 217 -21.88 3.89 18.34
CA ASP A 217 -21.99 2.53 18.91
C ASP A 217 -21.29 2.46 20.28
N GLU A 218 -20.24 3.25 20.49
CA GLU A 218 -19.56 3.47 21.79
C GLU A 218 -20.30 4.44 22.73
N LYS A 219 -21.42 5.01 22.28
CA LYS A 219 -22.23 6.02 23.00
C LYS A 219 -21.52 7.36 23.26
N GLU A 220 -20.45 7.66 22.51
CA GLU A 220 -19.79 8.96 22.51
C GLU A 220 -20.52 9.96 21.57
N PHE A 221 -21.77 10.27 21.90
CA PHE A 221 -22.67 11.02 21.02
C PHE A 221 -22.20 12.44 20.70
N GLU A 222 -21.64 13.16 21.67
CA GLU A 222 -21.15 14.53 21.47
C GLU A 222 -20.00 14.60 20.46
N THR A 223 -19.05 13.66 20.56
CA THR A 223 -17.92 13.57 19.63
C THR A 223 -18.40 13.14 18.24
N ALA A 224 -19.31 12.15 18.18
CA ALA A 224 -19.92 11.70 16.93
C ALA A 224 -20.67 12.83 16.21
N LYS A 225 -21.48 13.60 16.95
CA LYS A 225 -22.24 14.75 16.42
C LYS A 225 -21.32 15.76 15.74
N LYS A 226 -20.22 16.17 16.39
CA LYS A 226 -19.25 17.10 15.81
C LYS A 226 -18.64 16.58 14.49
N LEU A 227 -18.35 15.27 14.41
CA LEU A 227 -17.83 14.67 13.18
C LEU A 227 -18.88 14.65 12.06
N LEU A 228 -20.14 14.34 12.39
CA LEU A 228 -21.25 14.33 11.43
C LEU A 228 -21.59 15.74 10.93
N GLU A 229 -21.62 16.73 11.81
CA GLU A 229 -21.78 18.14 11.43
C GLU A 229 -20.65 18.60 10.51
N LYS A 230 -19.40 18.20 10.80
CA LYS A 230 -18.27 18.47 9.90
C LYS A 230 -18.44 17.77 8.55
N CYS A 231 -18.88 16.51 8.55
CA CYS A 231 -19.17 15.76 7.33
C CYS A 231 -20.23 16.47 6.47
N LEU A 232 -21.33 16.89 7.07
CA LEU A 232 -22.44 17.56 6.39
C LEU A 232 -22.13 18.99 5.98
N LYS A 233 -21.17 19.66 6.64
CA LYS A 233 -20.65 20.95 6.19
C LYS A 233 -19.91 20.84 4.85
N VAL A 234 -19.17 19.75 4.65
CA VAL A 234 -18.36 19.52 3.44
C VAL A 234 -19.16 18.81 2.34
N ALA A 235 -20.04 17.89 2.73
CA ALA A 235 -20.91 17.13 1.83
C ALA A 235 -22.36 17.15 2.35
N PRO A 236 -23.13 18.22 2.10
CA PRO A 236 -24.50 18.38 2.57
C PRO A 236 -25.46 17.27 2.10
N GLU A 237 -25.15 16.58 1.02
CA GLU A 237 -25.90 15.47 0.44
C GLU A 237 -25.48 14.08 0.97
N PHE A 238 -24.59 14.01 1.97
CA PHE A 238 -24.15 12.74 2.54
C PHE A 238 -25.25 12.10 3.43
N GLU A 239 -26.23 11.46 2.80
CA GLU A 239 -27.45 10.94 3.43
C GLU A 239 -27.21 10.01 4.63
N ILE A 240 -26.14 9.22 4.61
CA ILE A 240 -25.79 8.34 5.74
C ILE A 240 -25.42 9.16 6.97
N ALA A 241 -24.74 10.30 6.81
CA ALA A 241 -24.38 11.17 7.92
C ALA A 241 -25.61 11.87 8.49
N LYS A 242 -26.58 12.28 7.65
CA LYS A 242 -27.87 12.83 8.12
C LYS A 242 -28.61 11.83 9.00
N LYS A 243 -28.78 10.60 8.52
CA LYS A 243 -29.44 9.52 9.29
C LYS A 243 -28.72 9.22 10.60
N ASN A 244 -27.39 9.22 10.60
CA ASN A 244 -26.61 9.03 11.81
C ASN A 244 -26.78 10.18 12.80
N LEU A 245 -26.91 11.42 12.32
CA LEU A 245 -27.14 12.60 13.15
C LEU A 245 -28.55 12.57 13.77
N GLU A 246 -29.57 12.31 12.97
CA GLU A 246 -30.96 12.11 13.44
C GLU A 246 -31.03 11.00 14.51
N ARG A 247 -30.33 9.88 14.30
CA ARG A 247 -30.25 8.78 15.27
C ARG A 247 -29.68 9.20 16.62
N ILE A 248 -28.78 10.18 16.66
CA ILE A 248 -28.21 10.71 17.90
C ILE A 248 -29.20 11.66 18.57
N GLU A 249 -29.87 12.53 17.80
CA GLU A 249 -30.74 13.58 18.34
C GLU A 249 -32.08 13.06 18.89
N HIS A 250 -32.50 11.87 18.46
CA HIS A 250 -33.70 11.19 18.96
C HIS A 250 -33.44 10.23 20.14
N ARG A 251 -32.27 10.25 20.77
CA ARG A 251 -31.92 9.46 21.97
C ARG A 251 -31.98 10.28 23.24
#